data_AF-A0A2E2JG69-F1
#
_entry.id   AF-A0A2E2JG69-F1
#
_cell.length_a   1.000
_cell.length_b   1.000
_cell.length_c   1.000
_cell.angle_alpha   90.00
_cell.angle_beta   90.00
_cell.angle_gamma   90.00
#
_symmetry.space_group_name_H-M   'P 1'
#
loop_
_entity.id
_entity.type
_entity.pdbx_description
1 polymer ?
#
loop_
_entity_poly.entity_id
_entity_poly.type
_entity_poly.pdbx_seq_one_letter_code
_entity_poly.pdbx_strand_id
1 'polypeptide(L)'
;MLLRPAWRGGRGAVSASRTEDVASVPENQSPNKKPEAGPAIVLVKPQLGENIGMVARAMANFGLSDLRLVSPRDGWPNERAVAAASRADHLIEAARLYDSVEAAVADLTFVYATTARARDSFKPVREPETAAANLRARIGAGQSAGILFGRERFGLSNEEVGLADEIVTFPVDPDFASLNIAQAVLLMSYAWRMAGSADVTKPRFSAPEVPPARKEDLHRLLEHLETSLDRNGYFYPEHKREALAQKLRTMLTKAGFSEPEVRTMRGVIRSFDYVIAKGGLAPADKAEGGRAGDDAPEGTDPAPDGTGKPAL
;
A
#
# COMPACT_ATOMS: atom_id res chain seq x y z
N MET A 1 34.59 -72.85 -10.29
CA MET A 1 33.78 -74.09 -10.30
C MET A 1 32.40 -73.72 -9.77
N LEU A 2 31.38 -73.71 -10.65
CA LEU A 2 29.92 -73.67 -10.38
C LEU A 2 29.37 -72.40 -9.66
N LEU A 3 28.34 -71.67 -10.10
CA LEU A 3 27.26 -71.81 -11.09
C LEU A 3 26.71 -70.42 -11.48
N ARG A 4 26.38 -70.23 -12.76
CA ARG A 4 25.48 -69.20 -13.35
C ARG A 4 23.99 -69.64 -13.15
N PRO A 5 22.89 -68.86 -13.42
CA PRO A 5 22.70 -67.92 -14.56
C PRO A 5 21.78 -66.68 -14.32
N ALA A 6 22.00 -65.58 -15.05
CA ALA A 6 21.24 -65.08 -16.21
C ALA A 6 19.77 -64.67 -15.97
N TRP A 7 19.49 -63.37 -16.15
CA TRP A 7 18.17 -62.86 -16.50
C TRP A 7 18.28 -62.09 -17.83
N ARG A 8 17.49 -62.52 -18.82
CA ARG A 8 17.31 -61.89 -20.13
C ARG A 8 15.86 -61.41 -20.22
N GLY A 9 15.71 -60.15 -20.64
CA GLY A 9 14.72 -59.73 -21.65
C GLY A 9 13.27 -59.54 -21.20
N GLY A 10 12.78 -58.31 -21.34
CA GLY A 10 11.35 -58.01 -21.31
C GLY A 10 11.07 -56.53 -21.55
N ARG A 11 11.18 -56.08 -22.80
CA ARG A 11 10.67 -54.77 -23.25
C ARG A 11 9.14 -54.78 -23.11
N GLY A 12 8.63 -53.94 -22.23
CA GLY A 12 7.24 -53.49 -22.21
C GLY A 12 7.22 -51.97 -22.39
N ALA A 13 6.81 -51.52 -23.56
CA ALA A 13 6.55 -50.11 -23.83
C ALA A 13 5.25 -49.71 -23.11
N VAL A 14 5.32 -48.69 -22.26
CA VAL A 14 4.13 -47.92 -21.86
C VAL A 14 4.49 -46.44 -21.97
N SER A 15 3.95 -45.84 -23.03
CA SER A 15 3.75 -44.42 -23.21
C SER A 15 2.81 -43.89 -22.12
N ALA A 16 3.22 -42.83 -21.41
CA ALA A 16 2.33 -41.75 -21.00
C ALA A 16 3.16 -40.58 -20.45
N SER A 17 3.16 -39.51 -21.22
CA SER A 17 3.59 -38.15 -20.91
C SER A 17 2.95 -37.59 -19.62
N ARG A 18 3.76 -36.96 -18.78
CA ARG A 18 3.32 -35.84 -17.93
C ARG A 18 4.52 -34.95 -17.62
N THR A 19 4.78 -34.01 -18.52
CA THR A 19 5.55 -32.81 -18.20
C THR A 19 4.72 -32.00 -17.22
N GLU A 20 5.30 -31.68 -16.07
CA GLU A 20 4.69 -30.82 -15.07
C GLU A 20 4.58 -29.40 -15.62
N ASP A 21 3.34 -28.93 -15.76
CA ASP A 21 3.01 -27.54 -16.05
C ASP A 21 3.46 -26.67 -14.86
N VAL A 22 4.64 -26.06 -14.99
CA VAL A 22 5.02 -24.92 -14.16
C VAL A 22 4.12 -23.76 -14.59
N ALA A 23 3.14 -23.44 -13.75
CA ALA A 23 2.22 -22.33 -13.95
C ALA A 23 2.99 -21.03 -14.25
N SER A 24 2.94 -20.61 -15.51
CA SER A 24 3.45 -19.34 -15.99
C SER A 24 2.67 -18.20 -15.32
N VAL A 25 3.38 -17.33 -14.60
CA VAL A 25 2.88 -16.02 -14.18
C VAL A 25 2.35 -15.31 -15.43
N PRO A 26 1.09 -14.83 -15.47
CA PRO A 26 0.58 -14.15 -16.64
C PRO A 26 1.36 -12.85 -16.81
N GLU A 27 2.16 -12.81 -17.87
CA GLU A 27 2.86 -11.66 -18.37
C GLU A 27 1.81 -10.65 -18.86
N ASN A 28 1.34 -9.78 -17.95
CA ASN A 28 0.44 -8.69 -18.29
C ASN A 28 1.23 -7.56 -18.97
N GLN A 29 1.78 -7.85 -20.14
CA GLN A 29 2.21 -6.84 -21.09
C GLN A 29 1.05 -6.64 -22.05
N SER A 30 0.19 -5.66 -21.76
CA SER A 30 -0.66 -5.07 -22.81
C SER A 30 0.24 -4.13 -23.62
N PRO A 31 0.64 -4.48 -24.86
CA PRO A 31 1.39 -3.55 -25.69
C PRO A 31 0.37 -2.57 -26.29
N ASN A 32 0.69 -1.28 -26.25
CA ASN A 32 -0.03 -0.20 -26.96
C ASN A 32 -1.18 0.52 -26.22
N LYS A 33 -1.04 0.77 -24.91
CA LYS A 33 -1.76 1.91 -24.30
C LYS A 33 -0.95 3.17 -24.62
N LYS A 34 -1.51 4.13 -25.37
CA LYS A 34 -0.90 5.47 -25.51
C LYS A 34 -0.55 5.96 -24.10
N PRO A 35 0.66 6.50 -23.84
CA PRO A 35 0.97 7.06 -22.54
C PRO A 35 -0.12 8.05 -22.19
N GLU A 36 -0.69 7.88 -21.00
CA GLU A 36 -1.71 8.79 -20.50
C GLU A 36 -1.10 10.19 -20.46
N ALA A 37 -1.72 11.16 -21.15
CA ALA A 37 -1.22 12.53 -21.17
C ALA A 37 -1.16 13.04 -19.73
N GLY A 38 0.05 13.32 -19.25
CA GLY A 38 0.31 13.84 -17.92
C GLY A 38 0.79 15.28 -17.97
N PRO A 39 0.87 15.96 -16.81
CA PRO A 39 1.47 17.29 -16.74
C PRO A 39 2.95 17.25 -17.15
N ALA A 40 3.42 18.35 -17.73
CA ALA A 40 4.83 18.61 -17.93
C ALA A 40 5.55 18.77 -16.58
N ILE A 41 6.69 18.11 -16.41
CA ILE A 41 7.57 18.29 -15.26
C ILE A 41 8.72 19.20 -15.68
N VAL A 42 8.75 20.41 -15.14
CA VAL A 42 9.71 21.45 -15.53
C VAL A 42 10.71 21.65 -14.40
N LEU A 43 11.97 21.30 -14.65
CA LEU A 43 13.07 21.53 -13.70
C LEU A 43 13.78 22.84 -14.04
N VAL A 44 13.72 23.79 -13.12
CA VAL A 44 14.28 25.14 -13.30
C VAL A 44 15.68 25.23 -12.70
N LYS A 45 16.67 25.33 -13.59
CA LYS A 45 18.10 25.37 -13.30
C LYS A 45 18.57 24.26 -12.32
N PRO A 46 18.24 22.98 -12.58
CA PRO A 46 18.68 21.88 -11.71
C PRO A 46 20.20 21.86 -11.61
N GLN A 47 20.72 21.59 -10.40
CA GLN A 47 22.16 21.69 -10.14
C GLN A 47 22.90 20.38 -10.38
N LEU A 48 22.29 19.23 -10.10
CA LEU A 48 22.95 17.93 -10.18
C LEU A 48 22.29 17.03 -11.22
N GLY A 49 23.10 16.44 -12.11
CA GLY A 49 22.63 15.46 -13.09
C GLY A 49 21.96 14.25 -12.42
N GLU A 50 22.49 13.80 -11.27
CA GLU A 50 21.92 12.71 -10.47
C GLU A 50 20.48 13.00 -10.05
N ASN A 51 20.16 14.25 -9.68
CA ASN A 51 18.79 14.65 -9.33
C ASN A 51 17.87 14.60 -10.55
N ILE A 52 18.35 15.00 -11.74
CA ILE A 52 17.58 14.89 -12.98
C ILE A 52 17.27 13.41 -13.29
N GLY A 53 18.26 12.53 -13.13
CA GLY A 53 18.06 11.08 -13.29
C GLY A 53 17.04 10.52 -12.29
N MET A 54 17.15 10.89 -11.01
CA MET A 54 16.17 10.48 -9.99
C MET A 54 14.76 11.04 -10.27
N VAL A 55 14.64 12.24 -10.83
CA VAL A 55 13.37 12.80 -11.31
C VAL A 55 12.80 11.96 -12.44
N ALA A 56 13.59 11.64 -13.46
CA ALA A 56 13.14 10.79 -14.57
C ALA A 56 12.66 9.42 -14.06
N ARG A 57 13.38 8.82 -13.11
CA ARG A 57 12.96 7.58 -12.46
C ARG A 57 11.63 7.72 -11.73
N ALA A 58 11.44 8.81 -10.97
CA ALA A 58 10.20 9.09 -10.26
C ALA A 58 9.02 9.27 -11.22
N MET A 59 9.22 10.00 -12.32
CA MET A 59 8.23 10.17 -13.38
C MET A 59 7.83 8.82 -14.02
N ALA A 60 8.83 8.02 -14.40
CA ALA A 60 8.60 6.71 -15.01
C ALA A 60 7.83 5.74 -14.09
N ASN A 61 8.13 5.73 -12.78
CA ASN A 61 7.40 4.91 -11.79
C ASN A 61 5.89 5.18 -11.80
N PHE A 62 5.49 6.42 -12.08
CA PHE A 62 4.10 6.86 -11.99
C PHE A 62 3.47 7.23 -13.34
N GLY A 63 4.16 6.96 -14.46
CA GLY A 63 3.62 7.08 -15.81
C GLY A 63 3.65 8.49 -16.40
N LEU A 64 4.51 9.37 -15.90
CA LEU A 64 4.78 10.69 -16.50
C LEU A 64 5.94 10.59 -17.50
N SER A 65 5.92 11.42 -18.55
CA SER A 65 6.90 11.33 -19.65
C SER A 65 7.37 12.68 -20.22
N ASP A 66 6.69 13.80 -19.94
CA ASP A 66 7.10 15.12 -20.44
C ASP A 66 8.06 15.81 -19.46
N LEU A 67 9.36 15.55 -19.62
CA LEU A 67 10.44 16.19 -18.84
C LEU A 67 10.98 17.41 -19.61
N ARG A 68 10.98 18.58 -18.94
CA ARG A 68 11.51 19.83 -19.48
C ARG A 68 12.60 20.37 -18.56
N LEU A 69 13.73 20.76 -19.13
CA LEU A 69 14.89 21.27 -18.41
C LEU A 69 15.12 22.73 -18.81
N VAL A 70 15.13 23.63 -17.84
CA VAL A 70 15.45 25.04 -18.07
C VAL A 70 16.86 25.32 -17.57
N SER A 71 17.79 25.62 -18.48
CA SER A 71 19.18 26.00 -18.15
C SER A 71 19.83 25.12 -17.06
N PRO A 72 19.96 23.78 -17.25
CA PRO A 72 20.61 22.88 -16.29
C PRO A 72 22.07 23.31 -16.06
N ARG A 73 22.48 23.40 -14.79
CA ARG A 73 23.77 24.01 -14.40
C ARG A 73 24.98 23.30 -15.02
N ASP A 74 24.98 21.97 -14.96
CA ASP A 74 26.08 21.13 -15.41
C ASP A 74 25.97 20.74 -16.90
N GLY A 75 25.08 21.41 -17.65
CA GLY A 75 24.85 21.15 -19.07
C GLY A 75 24.00 19.91 -19.36
N TRP A 76 23.71 19.71 -20.65
CA TRP A 76 22.93 18.59 -21.17
C TRP A 76 23.45 18.17 -22.56
N PRO A 77 23.55 16.86 -22.88
CA PRO A 77 23.23 15.69 -22.06
C PRO A 77 24.21 15.49 -20.89
N ASN A 78 23.83 14.66 -19.91
CA ASN A 78 24.61 14.44 -18.68
C ASN A 78 24.68 12.95 -18.32
N GLU A 79 25.88 12.37 -18.29
CA GLU A 79 26.09 10.94 -18.02
C GLU A 79 25.62 10.52 -16.62
N ARG A 80 25.72 11.42 -15.62
CA ARG A 80 25.24 11.14 -14.26
C ARG A 80 23.73 11.07 -14.19
N ALA A 81 23.03 11.85 -15.02
CA ALA A 81 21.58 11.75 -15.15
C ALA A 81 21.15 10.40 -15.73
N VAL A 82 21.83 9.94 -16.79
CA VAL A 82 21.60 8.60 -17.38
C VAL A 82 21.85 7.51 -16.34
N ALA A 83 22.99 7.55 -15.65
CA ALA A 83 23.34 6.55 -14.63
C ALA A 83 22.31 6.50 -13.47
N ALA A 84 21.78 7.65 -13.04
CA ALA A 84 20.81 7.73 -11.95
C ALA A 84 19.37 7.39 -12.39
N ALA A 85 19.04 7.46 -13.68
CA ALA A 85 17.69 7.22 -14.20
C ALA A 85 17.24 5.75 -14.10
N SER A 86 18.18 4.79 -14.03
CA SER A 86 17.90 3.37 -13.75
C SER A 86 16.73 2.80 -14.57
N ARG A 87 16.91 2.68 -15.90
CA ARG A 87 15.91 2.24 -16.91
C ARG A 87 14.88 3.27 -17.33
N ALA A 88 14.93 4.49 -16.79
CA ALA A 88 14.15 5.64 -17.28
C ALA A 88 14.90 6.43 -18.38
N ASP A 89 15.80 5.78 -19.13
CA ASP A 89 16.66 6.42 -20.13
C ASP A 89 15.84 7.12 -21.22
N HIS A 90 14.71 6.53 -21.61
CA HIS A 90 13.77 7.12 -22.55
C HIS A 90 13.24 8.51 -22.15
N LEU A 91 13.13 8.83 -20.85
CA LEU A 91 12.77 10.19 -20.40
C LEU A 91 13.95 11.16 -20.51
N ILE A 92 15.16 10.69 -20.28
CA ILE A 92 16.38 11.48 -20.42
C ILE A 92 16.60 11.82 -21.90
N GLU A 93 16.45 10.83 -22.78
CA GLU A 93 16.55 11.00 -24.23
C GLU A 93 15.46 11.91 -24.80
N ALA A 94 14.23 11.82 -24.27
CA ALA A 94 13.11 12.66 -24.69
C ALA A 94 13.05 14.04 -23.98
N ALA A 95 13.97 14.32 -23.05
CA ALA A 95 13.95 15.57 -22.29
C ALA A 95 14.13 16.78 -23.20
N ARG A 96 13.25 17.77 -23.04
CA ARG A 96 13.29 19.01 -23.83
C ARG A 96 14.05 20.09 -23.09
N LEU A 97 15.02 20.70 -23.77
CA LEU A 97 15.87 21.77 -23.23
C LEU A 97 15.31 23.14 -23.61
N TYR A 98 15.30 24.05 -22.64
CA TYR A 98 14.84 25.43 -22.79
C TYR A 98 15.81 26.40 -22.13
N ASP A 99 15.93 27.59 -22.71
CA ASP A 99 16.79 28.65 -22.15
C ASP A 99 16.09 29.40 -21.00
N SER A 100 14.75 29.50 -21.04
CA SER A 100 13.95 30.24 -20.06
C SER A 100 12.70 29.47 -19.60
N VAL A 101 12.12 29.89 -18.47
CA VAL A 101 10.90 29.28 -17.93
C VAL A 101 9.71 29.62 -18.83
N GLU A 102 9.65 30.85 -19.35
CA GLU A 102 8.64 31.31 -20.29
C GLU A 102 8.58 30.41 -21.53
N ALA A 103 9.73 30.08 -22.11
CA ALA A 103 9.81 29.17 -23.25
C ALA A 103 9.36 27.75 -22.88
N ALA A 104 9.72 27.28 -21.68
CA ALA A 104 9.37 25.95 -21.20
C ALA A 104 7.88 25.78 -20.86
N VAL A 105 7.13 26.87 -20.68
CA VAL A 105 5.69 26.83 -20.36
C VAL A 105 4.80 27.44 -21.44
N ALA A 106 5.37 27.91 -22.56
CA ALA A 106 4.64 28.67 -23.57
C ALA A 106 3.46 27.92 -24.21
N ASP A 107 3.52 26.60 -24.31
CA ASP A 107 2.46 25.72 -24.81
C ASP A 107 1.48 25.25 -23.72
N LEU A 108 1.71 25.62 -22.45
CA LEU A 108 0.88 25.21 -21.32
C LEU A 108 -0.20 26.25 -21.03
N THR A 109 -1.43 25.78 -20.83
CA THR A 109 -2.58 26.61 -20.44
C THR A 109 -2.75 26.73 -18.92
N PHE A 110 -2.00 25.94 -18.14
CA PHE A 110 -2.03 25.98 -16.68
C PHE A 110 -0.72 25.50 -16.07
N VAL A 111 -0.20 26.21 -15.07
CA VAL A 111 1.10 25.91 -14.45
C VAL A 111 1.01 26.01 -12.93
N TYR A 112 1.51 24.98 -12.24
CA TYR A 112 1.78 25.03 -10.81
C TYR A 112 3.24 25.40 -10.53
N ALA A 113 3.50 26.19 -9.49
CA ALA A 113 4.84 26.39 -8.93
C ALA A 113 4.98 25.71 -7.56
N THR A 114 6.02 24.89 -7.38
CA THR A 114 6.31 24.28 -6.07
C THR A 114 7.17 25.20 -5.19
N THR A 115 6.73 25.48 -3.97
CA THR A 115 7.50 26.26 -2.99
C THR A 115 7.08 25.92 -1.57
N ALA A 116 8.06 25.78 -0.67
CA ALA A 116 7.82 25.63 0.77
C ALA A 116 7.65 26.98 1.49
N ARG A 117 8.03 28.09 0.85
CA ARG A 117 7.99 29.43 1.43
C ARG A 117 6.66 30.09 1.13
N ALA A 118 6.02 30.64 2.16
CA ALA A 118 5.02 31.68 1.98
C ALA A 118 5.67 32.86 1.26
N ARG A 119 5.05 33.30 0.17
CA ARG A 119 5.46 34.48 -0.57
C ARG A 119 4.32 35.48 -0.51
N ASP A 120 4.63 36.77 -0.65
CA ASP A 120 3.65 37.84 -0.86
C ASP A 120 3.01 37.70 -2.25
N SER A 121 2.27 36.61 -2.43
CA SER A 121 1.66 36.17 -3.66
C SER A 121 0.20 35.91 -3.37
N PHE A 122 -0.69 36.56 -4.10
CA PHE A 122 -2.13 36.35 -4.01
C PHE A 122 -2.60 35.09 -4.78
N LYS A 123 -1.67 34.23 -5.21
CA LYS A 123 -2.00 33.01 -5.96
C LYS A 123 -2.61 31.96 -5.03
N PRO A 124 -3.62 31.20 -5.49
CA PRO A 124 -4.15 30.08 -4.73
C PRO A 124 -3.05 29.08 -4.37
N VAL A 125 -3.10 28.56 -3.14
CA VAL A 125 -2.15 27.57 -2.63
C VAL A 125 -2.89 26.25 -2.45
N ARG A 126 -2.30 25.18 -2.97
CA ARG A 126 -2.79 23.80 -2.87
C ARG A 126 -1.73 22.92 -2.22
N GLU A 127 -2.20 21.90 -1.55
CA GLU A 127 -1.45 20.70 -1.21
C GLU A 127 -1.42 19.70 -2.40
N PRO A 128 -0.52 18.71 -2.38
CA PRO A 128 -0.29 17.83 -3.53
C PRO A 128 -1.52 17.07 -4.05
N GLU A 129 -2.42 16.64 -3.16
CA GLU A 129 -3.59 15.83 -3.54
C GLU A 129 -4.64 16.65 -4.31
N THR A 130 -5.05 17.82 -3.80
CA THR A 130 -5.94 18.72 -4.55
C THR A 130 -5.29 19.22 -5.83
N ALA A 131 -3.98 19.53 -5.82
CA ALA A 131 -3.27 19.94 -7.03
C ALA A 131 -3.30 18.83 -8.10
N ALA A 132 -3.07 17.57 -7.71
CA ALA A 132 -3.15 16.43 -8.61
C ALA A 132 -4.56 16.20 -9.16
N ALA A 133 -5.59 16.27 -8.32
CA ALA A 133 -6.99 16.17 -8.74
C ALA A 133 -7.37 17.30 -9.72
N ASN A 134 -6.89 18.52 -9.45
CA ASN A 134 -7.08 19.66 -10.34
C ASN A 134 -6.41 19.45 -11.71
N LEU A 135 -5.15 19.00 -11.72
CA LEU A 135 -4.44 18.66 -12.96
C LEU A 135 -5.19 17.58 -13.75
N ARG A 136 -5.72 16.55 -13.07
CA ARG A 136 -6.50 15.47 -13.71
C ARG A 136 -7.75 16.02 -14.40
N ALA A 137 -8.50 16.88 -13.70
CA ALA A 137 -9.70 17.50 -14.25
C ALA A 137 -9.38 18.39 -15.46
N ARG A 138 -8.33 19.22 -15.37
CA ARG A 138 -7.91 20.13 -16.45
C ARG A 138 -7.43 19.39 -17.69
N ILE A 139 -6.52 18.42 -17.51
CA ILE A 139 -5.98 17.62 -18.61
C ILE A 139 -7.09 16.77 -19.23
N GLY A 140 -8.00 16.21 -18.42
CA GLY A 140 -9.18 15.50 -18.90
C GLY A 140 -10.13 16.38 -19.73
N ALA A 141 -10.15 17.70 -19.48
CA ALA A 141 -10.88 18.69 -20.27
C ALA A 141 -10.09 19.20 -21.49
N GLY A 142 -8.92 18.62 -21.80
CA GLY A 142 -8.10 18.98 -22.96
C GLY A 142 -7.12 20.14 -22.74
N GLN A 143 -6.94 20.60 -21.50
CA GLN A 143 -5.94 21.63 -21.18
C GLN A 143 -4.52 21.03 -21.15
N SER A 144 -3.53 21.79 -21.62
CA SER A 144 -2.11 21.50 -21.40
C SER A 144 -1.70 22.08 -20.04
N ALA A 145 -1.04 21.27 -19.20
CA ALA A 145 -0.65 21.69 -17.87
C ALA A 145 0.76 21.24 -17.48
N GLY A 146 1.38 21.91 -16.51
CA GLY A 146 2.71 21.55 -16.00
C GLY A 146 3.00 22.03 -14.58
N ILE A 147 4.14 21.59 -14.05
CA ILE A 147 4.57 21.86 -12.69
C ILE A 147 6.04 22.29 -12.71
N LEU A 148 6.31 23.46 -12.12
CA LEU A 148 7.65 24.01 -11.95
C LEU A 148 8.28 23.53 -10.64
N PHE A 149 9.49 22.99 -10.74
CA PHE A 149 10.35 22.63 -9.63
C PHE A 149 11.64 23.44 -9.69
N GLY A 150 11.97 24.11 -8.59
CA GLY A 150 13.11 25.00 -8.52
C GLY A 150 14.43 24.33 -8.16
N ARG A 151 15.47 25.16 -8.06
CA ARG A 151 16.83 24.76 -7.66
C ARG A 151 16.83 24.13 -6.27
N GLU A 152 17.71 23.17 -6.03
CA GLU A 152 17.80 22.39 -4.79
C GLU A 152 17.95 23.25 -3.53
N ARG A 153 18.75 24.34 -3.60
CA ARG A 153 19.03 25.20 -2.43
C ARG A 153 18.12 26.43 -2.34
N PHE A 154 17.68 26.94 -3.48
CA PHE A 154 17.05 28.26 -3.57
C PHE A 154 15.58 28.20 -4.00
N GLY A 155 15.11 27.04 -4.45
CA GLY A 155 13.81 26.88 -5.06
C GLY A 155 13.66 27.73 -6.32
N LEU A 156 12.42 28.16 -6.56
CA LEU A 156 12.04 29.08 -7.62
C LEU A 156 12.28 30.53 -7.18
N SER A 157 12.64 31.41 -8.11
CA SER A 157 12.67 32.86 -7.89
C SER A 157 11.24 33.42 -7.80
N ASN A 158 11.09 34.67 -7.34
CA ASN A 158 9.77 35.33 -7.35
C ASN A 158 9.23 35.48 -8.77
N GLU A 159 10.09 35.77 -9.74
CA GLU A 159 9.73 35.90 -11.15
C GLU A 159 9.24 34.56 -11.70
N GLU A 160 9.94 33.47 -11.40
CA GLU A 160 9.57 32.11 -11.84
C GLU A 160 8.25 31.65 -11.22
N VAL A 161 7.99 31.96 -9.93
CA VAL A 161 6.68 31.73 -9.30
C VAL A 161 5.60 32.60 -9.93
N GLY A 162 5.94 33.83 -10.33
CA GLY A 162 5.02 34.77 -10.97
C GLY A 162 4.37 34.24 -12.25
N LEU A 163 5.11 33.40 -13.00
CA LEU A 163 4.67 32.76 -14.24
C LEU A 163 3.68 31.61 -14.05
N ALA A 164 3.54 31.06 -12.84
CA ALA A 164 2.59 29.98 -12.55
C ALA A 164 1.20 30.52 -12.20
N ASP A 165 0.13 29.76 -12.42
CA ASP A 165 -1.23 30.15 -12.05
C ASP A 165 -1.49 29.99 -10.55
N GLU A 166 -1.01 28.88 -9.99
CA GLU A 166 -1.22 28.48 -8.61
C GLU A 166 0.07 27.92 -8.00
N ILE A 167 0.09 27.81 -6.66
CA ILE A 167 1.22 27.29 -5.89
C ILE A 167 0.87 25.93 -5.31
N VAL A 168 1.85 25.02 -5.33
CA VAL A 168 1.82 23.79 -4.51
C VAL A 168 2.80 23.94 -3.35
N THR A 169 2.29 23.71 -2.13
CA THR A 169 3.10 23.56 -0.92
C THR A 169 2.93 22.16 -0.35
N PHE A 170 4.04 21.54 0.06
CA PHE A 170 3.99 20.22 0.69
C PHE A 170 3.74 20.40 2.20
N PRO A 171 2.86 19.60 2.83
CA PRO A 171 2.63 19.64 4.27
C PRO A 171 3.79 18.93 5.02
N VAL A 172 4.99 19.47 4.88
CA VAL A 172 6.21 19.01 5.56
C VAL A 172 6.34 19.70 6.91
N ASP A 173 7.20 19.16 7.76
CA ASP A 173 7.58 19.80 9.02
C ASP A 173 8.10 21.24 8.73
N PRO A 174 7.52 22.28 9.35
CA PRO A 174 7.97 23.66 9.18
C PRO A 174 9.46 23.87 9.50
N ASP A 175 10.01 23.10 10.46
CA ASP A 175 11.42 23.17 10.85
C ASP A 175 12.35 22.52 9.81
N PHE A 176 11.80 21.69 8.92
CA PHE A 176 12.53 21.00 7.86
C PHE A 176 11.80 21.04 6.51
N ALA A 177 11.41 22.25 6.10
CA ALA A 177 10.49 22.42 4.98
C ALA A 177 11.11 22.20 3.57
N SER A 178 12.39 21.88 3.48
CA SER A 178 13.10 21.75 2.20
C SER A 178 13.19 20.29 1.75
N LEU A 179 12.39 19.92 0.75
CA LEU A 179 12.50 18.61 0.09
C LEU A 179 13.57 18.61 -0.99
N ASN A 180 14.25 17.47 -1.19
CA ASN A 180 15.03 17.26 -2.39
C ASN A 180 14.10 17.31 -3.63
N ILE A 181 14.59 17.88 -4.73
CA ILE A 181 13.79 18.07 -5.95
C ILE A 181 13.20 16.76 -6.49
N ALA A 182 13.96 15.66 -6.48
CA ALA A 182 13.48 14.36 -6.92
C ALA A 182 12.42 13.79 -5.98
N GLN A 183 12.49 14.08 -4.68
CA GLN A 183 11.46 13.69 -3.71
C GLN A 183 10.17 14.50 -3.91
N ALA A 184 10.28 15.81 -4.16
CA ALA A 184 9.13 16.65 -4.48
C ALA A 184 8.43 16.18 -5.76
N VAL A 185 9.20 15.85 -6.81
CA VAL A 185 8.65 15.26 -8.04
C VAL A 185 8.04 13.88 -7.76
N LEU A 186 8.67 13.04 -6.94
CA LEU A 186 8.14 11.73 -6.56
C LEU A 186 6.76 11.85 -5.91
N LEU A 187 6.60 12.76 -4.95
CA LEU A 187 5.33 13.00 -4.26
C LEU A 187 4.25 13.51 -5.22
N MET A 188 4.57 14.47 -6.09
CA MET A 188 3.61 14.96 -7.10
C MET A 188 3.24 13.89 -8.13
N SER A 189 4.21 13.08 -8.55
CA SER A 189 4.00 11.98 -9.49
C SER A 189 3.11 10.89 -8.87
N TYR A 190 3.32 10.58 -7.59
CA TYR A 190 2.46 9.69 -6.83
C TYR A 190 1.04 10.25 -6.67
N ALA A 191 0.90 11.52 -6.25
CA ALA A 191 -0.40 12.17 -6.12
C ALA A 191 -1.16 12.18 -7.46
N TRP A 192 -0.46 12.47 -8.57
CA TRP A 192 -1.01 12.37 -9.93
C TRP A 192 -1.54 10.96 -10.26
N ARG A 193 -0.79 9.93 -9.87
CA ARG A 193 -1.18 8.52 -10.07
C ARG A 193 -2.43 8.18 -9.25
N MET A 194 -2.48 8.62 -8.00
CA MET A 194 -3.59 8.38 -7.07
C MET A 194 -4.87 9.13 -7.44
N ALA A 195 -4.75 10.30 -8.07
CA ALA A 195 -5.88 11.04 -8.60
C ALA A 195 -6.44 10.45 -9.92
N GLY A 196 -5.84 9.39 -10.46
CA GLY A 196 -6.33 8.67 -11.64
C GLY A 196 -7.56 7.79 -11.36
N SER A 197 -8.00 7.05 -12.38
CA SER A 197 -9.12 6.10 -12.22
C SER A 197 -8.82 4.98 -11.22
N ALA A 198 -9.87 4.38 -10.64
CA ALA A 198 -9.74 3.29 -9.67
C ALA A 198 -8.93 2.08 -10.18
N ASP A 199 -8.93 1.82 -11.49
CA ASP A 199 -8.12 0.73 -12.06
C ASP A 199 -6.62 1.03 -12.07
N VAL A 200 -6.24 2.30 -12.07
CA VAL A 200 -4.85 2.75 -12.09
C VAL A 200 -4.20 2.72 -10.70
N THR A 201 -5.03 2.79 -9.65
CA THR A 201 -4.62 2.81 -8.23
C THR A 201 -4.68 1.43 -7.56
N LYS A 202 -5.31 0.44 -8.20
CA LYS A 202 -5.32 -0.94 -7.70
C LYS A 202 -3.88 -1.50 -7.60
N PRO A 203 -3.57 -2.25 -6.54
CA PRO A 203 -2.34 -3.02 -6.47
C PRO A 203 -2.18 -3.92 -7.71
N ARG A 204 -0.93 -4.14 -8.15
CA ARG A 204 -0.64 -5.02 -9.30
C ARG A 204 -1.09 -6.46 -9.10
N PHE A 205 -1.21 -6.88 -7.85
CA PHE A 205 -1.65 -8.21 -7.46
C PHE A 205 -2.52 -8.08 -6.21
N SER A 206 -3.55 -8.91 -6.12
CA SER A 206 -4.34 -9.11 -4.92
C SER A 206 -4.29 -10.59 -4.55
N ALA A 207 -4.45 -10.90 -3.26
CA ALA A 207 -4.74 -12.27 -2.87
C ALA A 207 -6.05 -12.73 -3.56
N PRO A 208 -6.21 -14.02 -3.84
CA PRO A 208 -7.49 -14.55 -4.29
C PRO A 208 -8.57 -14.16 -3.28
N GLU A 209 -9.70 -13.64 -3.76
CA GLU A 209 -10.87 -13.45 -2.91
C GLU A 209 -11.38 -14.83 -2.49
N VAL A 210 -11.21 -15.15 -1.21
CA VAL A 210 -11.80 -16.35 -0.62
C VAL A 210 -13.10 -15.92 0.05
N PRO A 211 -14.28 -16.31 -0.48
CA PRO A 211 -15.53 -15.91 0.11
C PRO A 211 -15.68 -16.53 1.51
N PRO A 212 -16.37 -15.84 2.43
CA PRO A 212 -16.67 -16.40 3.73
C PRO A 212 -17.52 -17.68 3.58
N ALA A 213 -17.33 -18.61 4.51
CA ALA A 213 -18.15 -19.81 4.63
C ALA A 213 -19.62 -19.43 4.80
N ARG A 214 -20.50 -20.33 4.37
CA ARG A 214 -21.93 -20.18 4.64
C ARG A 214 -22.16 -20.21 6.16
N LYS A 215 -23.17 -19.47 6.62
CA LYS A 215 -23.54 -19.47 8.05
C LYS A 215 -23.87 -20.87 8.56
N GLU A 216 -24.42 -21.72 7.71
CA GLU A 216 -24.65 -23.13 8.04
C GLU A 216 -23.36 -23.87 8.43
N ASP A 217 -22.28 -23.72 7.67
CA ASP A 217 -21.01 -24.38 7.96
C ASP A 217 -20.37 -23.85 9.24
N LEU A 218 -20.49 -22.53 9.48
CA LEU A 218 -20.05 -21.91 10.71
C LEU A 218 -20.87 -22.39 11.92
N HIS A 219 -22.19 -22.50 11.80
CA HIS A 219 -23.04 -23.04 12.87
C HIS A 219 -22.69 -24.49 13.19
N ARG A 220 -22.45 -25.32 12.16
CA ARG A 220 -21.99 -26.71 12.35
C ARG A 220 -20.63 -26.79 13.05
N LEU A 221 -19.72 -25.83 12.79
CA LEU A 221 -18.46 -25.71 13.54
C LEU A 221 -18.70 -25.33 15.00
N LEU A 222 -19.57 -24.35 15.25
CA LEU A 222 -19.93 -23.89 16.60
C LEU A 222 -20.58 -25.00 17.42
N GLU A 223 -21.56 -25.71 16.85
CA GLU A 223 -22.23 -26.85 17.48
C GLU A 223 -21.24 -27.98 17.82
N HIS A 224 -20.32 -28.30 16.89
CA HIS A 224 -19.28 -29.30 17.13
C HIS A 224 -18.33 -28.86 18.26
N LEU A 225 -17.90 -27.60 18.25
CA LEU A 225 -17.04 -27.05 19.31
C LEU A 225 -17.74 -27.06 20.67
N GLU A 226 -18.97 -26.57 20.76
CA GLU A 226 -19.76 -26.54 21.99
C GLU A 226 -19.96 -27.95 22.55
N THR A 227 -20.35 -28.91 21.70
CA THR A 227 -20.51 -30.31 22.10
C THR A 227 -19.22 -30.91 22.64
N SER A 228 -18.07 -30.62 22.01
CA SER A 228 -16.76 -31.09 22.46
C SER A 228 -16.37 -30.44 23.80
N LEU A 229 -16.63 -29.15 23.97
CA LEU A 229 -16.34 -28.41 25.21
C LEU A 229 -17.25 -28.80 26.39
N ASP A 230 -18.54 -29.07 26.14
CA ASP A 230 -19.49 -29.60 27.12
C ASP A 230 -18.98 -30.94 27.70
N ARG A 231 -18.52 -31.86 26.85
CA ARG A 231 -17.95 -33.17 27.27
C ARG A 231 -16.72 -33.03 28.17
N ASN A 232 -15.94 -31.98 27.96
CA ASN A 232 -14.69 -31.74 28.70
C ASN A 232 -14.89 -30.85 29.94
N GLY A 233 -16.13 -30.44 30.25
CA GLY A 233 -16.45 -29.65 31.44
C GLY A 233 -16.00 -28.18 31.36
N TYR A 234 -15.72 -27.64 30.17
CA TYR A 234 -15.30 -26.24 29.99
C TYR A 234 -16.35 -25.23 30.49
N PHE A 235 -17.63 -25.56 30.36
CA PHE A 235 -18.75 -24.68 30.71
C PHE A 235 -19.16 -24.73 32.19
N TYR A 236 -18.28 -25.19 33.08
CA TYR A 236 -18.55 -25.21 34.53
C TYR A 236 -18.19 -23.87 35.20
N PRO A 237 -19.00 -23.37 36.16
CA PRO A 237 -20.30 -23.89 36.62
C PRO A 237 -21.44 -23.64 35.63
N GLU A 238 -22.45 -24.52 35.62
CA GLU A 238 -23.52 -24.60 34.61
C GLU A 238 -24.22 -23.27 34.31
N HIS A 239 -24.43 -22.42 35.32
CA HIS A 239 -25.08 -21.11 35.14
C HIS A 239 -24.29 -20.14 34.24
N LYS A 240 -23.00 -20.39 33.99
CA LYS A 240 -22.15 -19.58 33.09
C LYS A 240 -22.09 -20.11 31.65
N ARG A 241 -22.66 -21.29 31.39
CA ARG A 241 -22.60 -21.97 30.08
C ARG A 241 -23.02 -21.05 28.94
N GLU A 242 -24.23 -20.50 29.00
CA GLU A 242 -24.79 -19.66 27.93
C GLU A 242 -23.94 -18.41 27.66
N ALA A 243 -23.44 -17.75 28.71
CA ALA A 243 -22.60 -16.57 28.56
C ALA A 243 -21.25 -16.90 27.89
N LEU A 244 -20.64 -18.04 28.23
CA LEU A 244 -19.39 -18.51 27.62
C LEU A 244 -19.59 -19.00 26.18
N ALA A 245 -20.66 -19.74 25.91
CA ALA A 245 -21.02 -20.17 24.55
C ALA A 245 -21.26 -18.95 23.65
N GLN A 246 -22.00 -17.94 24.15
CA GLN A 246 -22.23 -16.71 23.38
C GLN A 246 -20.94 -15.94 23.09
N LYS A 247 -19.98 -15.91 24.01
CA LYS A 247 -18.65 -15.33 23.78
C LYS A 247 -17.90 -16.08 22.66
N LEU A 248 -17.91 -17.42 22.69
CA LEU A 248 -17.27 -18.25 21.66
C LEU A 248 -17.92 -18.04 20.28
N ARG A 249 -19.26 -18.04 20.23
CA ARG A 249 -20.03 -17.74 19.01
C ARG A 249 -19.66 -16.39 18.42
N THR A 250 -19.61 -15.36 19.27
CA THR A 250 -19.26 -13.99 18.85
C THR A 250 -17.84 -13.93 18.32
N MET A 251 -16.88 -14.53 19.03
CA MET A 251 -15.48 -14.56 18.63
C MET A 251 -15.30 -15.23 17.26
N LEU A 252 -15.87 -16.42 17.07
CA LEU A 252 -15.69 -17.21 15.85
C LEU A 252 -16.51 -16.68 14.67
N THR A 253 -17.62 -15.98 14.93
CA THR A 253 -18.40 -15.33 13.86
C THR A 253 -17.71 -14.06 13.34
N LYS A 254 -16.99 -13.34 14.22
CA LYS A 254 -16.21 -12.14 13.83
C LYS A 254 -15.04 -12.47 12.90
N ALA A 255 -14.48 -13.68 13.01
CA ALA A 255 -13.29 -14.08 12.24
C ALA A 255 -13.53 -14.16 10.72
N GLY A 256 -14.77 -14.35 10.26
CA GLY A 256 -15.08 -14.36 8.83
C GLY A 256 -14.49 -15.54 8.06
N PHE A 257 -14.36 -16.71 8.69
CA PHE A 257 -13.75 -17.90 8.09
C PHE A 257 -14.33 -18.25 6.73
N SER A 258 -13.46 -18.69 5.83
CA SER A 258 -13.78 -19.39 4.58
C SER A 258 -14.15 -20.86 4.83
N GLU A 259 -14.77 -21.50 3.84
CA GLU A 259 -15.16 -22.91 3.95
C GLU A 259 -13.97 -23.85 4.23
N PRO A 260 -12.80 -23.71 3.58
CA PRO A 260 -11.63 -24.52 3.90
C PRO A 260 -11.12 -24.32 5.33
N GLU A 261 -11.19 -23.10 5.86
CA GLU A 261 -10.80 -22.81 7.25
C GLU A 261 -11.77 -23.42 8.25
N VAL A 262 -13.08 -23.32 8.00
CA VAL A 262 -14.11 -24.01 8.80
C VAL A 262 -13.85 -25.52 8.81
N ARG A 263 -13.56 -26.12 7.65
CA ARG A 263 -13.25 -27.55 7.52
C ARG A 263 -12.00 -27.93 8.31
N THR A 264 -10.97 -27.09 8.26
CA THR A 264 -9.72 -27.28 8.99
C THR A 264 -9.97 -27.23 10.50
N MET A 265 -10.70 -26.21 10.99
CA MET A 265 -11.05 -26.06 12.40
C MET A 265 -11.87 -27.25 12.92
N ARG A 266 -12.85 -27.74 12.14
CA ARG A 266 -13.58 -28.97 12.50
C ARG A 266 -12.68 -30.20 12.55
N GLY A 267 -11.67 -30.27 11.69
CA GLY A 267 -10.63 -31.31 11.72
C GLY A 267 -9.82 -31.26 13.02
N VAL A 268 -9.44 -30.07 13.47
CA VAL A 268 -8.73 -29.86 14.75
C VAL A 268 -9.58 -30.35 15.93
N ILE A 269 -10.86 -29.95 16.01
CA ILE A 269 -11.76 -30.39 17.08
C ILE A 269 -11.92 -31.92 17.06
N ARG A 270 -12.10 -32.51 15.88
CA ARG A 270 -12.20 -33.97 15.74
C ARG A 270 -10.93 -34.69 16.23
N SER A 271 -9.76 -34.12 16.01
CA SER A 271 -8.49 -34.70 16.49
C SER A 271 -8.44 -34.71 18.01
N PHE A 272 -8.88 -33.64 18.67
CA PHE A 272 -8.98 -33.60 20.14
C PHE A 272 -10.01 -34.60 20.66
N ASP A 273 -11.21 -34.63 20.07
CA ASP A 273 -12.26 -35.59 20.43
C ASP A 273 -11.77 -37.04 20.34
N TYR A 274 -10.99 -37.37 19.32
CA TYR A 274 -10.41 -38.71 19.14
C TYR A 274 -9.45 -39.11 20.26
N VAL A 275 -8.55 -38.21 20.66
CA VAL A 275 -7.58 -38.47 21.73
C VAL A 275 -8.30 -38.64 23.07
N ILE A 276 -9.27 -37.78 23.35
CA ILE A 276 -10.07 -37.80 24.58
C ILE A 276 -10.87 -39.10 24.66
N ALA A 277 -11.51 -39.53 23.57
CA ALA A 277 -12.25 -40.80 23.50
C ALA A 277 -11.35 -42.03 23.74
N LYS A 278 -10.05 -41.94 23.47
CA LYS A 278 -9.07 -43.00 23.74
C LYS A 278 -8.43 -42.91 25.14
N GLY A 279 -8.92 -42.04 26.02
CA GLY A 279 -8.39 -41.85 27.37
C GLY A 279 -7.06 -41.11 27.42
N GLY A 280 -6.67 -40.43 26.33
CA GLY A 280 -5.34 -39.83 26.15
C GLY A 280 -5.17 -38.42 26.69
N LEU A 281 -6.20 -37.80 27.26
CA LEU A 281 -6.07 -36.60 28.08
C LEU A 281 -6.65 -36.94 29.46
N ALA A 282 -5.79 -37.21 30.43
CA ALA A 282 -6.23 -37.19 31.82
C ALA A 282 -6.82 -35.79 32.10
N PRO A 283 -8.02 -35.68 32.70
CA PRO A 283 -8.48 -34.38 33.16
C PRO A 283 -7.41 -33.82 34.09
N ALA A 284 -7.05 -32.55 33.92
CA ALA A 284 -6.29 -31.85 34.96
C ALA A 284 -7.05 -32.11 36.26
N ASP A 285 -6.37 -32.73 37.24
CA ASP A 285 -6.94 -33.04 38.53
C ASP A 285 -7.79 -31.86 38.98
N LYS A 286 -9.03 -32.14 39.40
CA LYS A 286 -9.85 -31.18 40.12
C LYS A 286 -9.11 -30.86 41.42
N ALA A 287 -8.12 -29.98 41.34
CA ALA A 287 -7.43 -29.44 42.49
C ALA A 287 -8.49 -28.64 43.26
N GLU A 288 -8.81 -29.19 44.41
CA GLU A 288 -9.60 -28.60 45.47
C GLU A 288 -9.21 -27.13 45.72
N GLY A 289 -10.22 -26.32 46.02
CA GLY A 289 -10.19 -25.00 46.65
C GLY A 289 -8.86 -24.24 46.73
N GLY A 290 -8.72 -23.19 45.92
CA GLY A 290 -7.67 -22.19 46.08
C GLY A 290 -8.12 -20.83 45.55
N ARG A 291 -8.32 -19.89 46.47
CA ARG A 291 -8.72 -18.48 46.29
C ARG A 291 -8.04 -17.78 45.11
N ALA A 292 -8.86 -17.13 44.28
CA ALA A 292 -8.52 -15.88 43.58
C ALA A 292 -9.78 -15.01 43.72
N GLY A 293 -9.83 -14.11 44.70
CA GLY A 293 -9.13 -12.84 44.63
C GLY A 293 -10.18 -11.81 44.24
N ASP A 294 -11.09 -11.55 45.17
CA ASP A 294 -12.06 -10.47 45.10
C ASP A 294 -11.29 -9.19 45.48
N ASP A 295 -10.69 -8.54 44.50
CA ASP A 295 -10.07 -7.23 44.63
C ASP A 295 -10.57 -6.34 43.48
N ALA A 296 -11.76 -5.80 43.66
CA ALA A 296 -12.14 -4.53 43.05
C ALA A 296 -11.94 -3.45 44.13
N PRO A 297 -11.10 -2.42 43.92
CA PRO A 297 -10.99 -1.36 44.90
C PRO A 297 -12.29 -0.54 44.91
N GLU A 298 -12.90 -0.45 46.10
CA GLU A 298 -13.93 0.53 46.43
C GLU A 298 -13.40 1.94 46.14
N GLY A 299 -13.94 2.57 45.10
CA GLY A 299 -13.83 4.00 44.89
C GLY A 299 -14.75 4.72 45.86
N THR A 300 -14.20 5.23 46.95
CA THR A 300 -14.86 6.20 47.83
C THR A 300 -15.14 7.49 47.07
N ASP A 301 -16.43 7.84 47.02
CA ASP A 301 -16.94 9.15 46.63
C ASP A 301 -16.53 10.22 47.66
N PRO A 302 -16.14 11.44 47.25
CA PRO A 302 -16.38 12.62 48.08
C PRO A 302 -17.33 13.61 47.40
N ALA A 303 -18.37 13.95 48.13
CA ALA A 303 -19.31 15.02 47.84
C ALA A 303 -18.65 16.43 47.90
N PRO A 304 -19.35 17.49 47.46
CA PRO A 304 -18.79 18.58 46.68
C PRO A 304 -18.39 19.80 47.52
N ASP A 305 -17.48 20.63 47.00
CA ASP A 305 -17.48 22.05 47.34
C ASP A 305 -16.80 22.91 46.26
N GLY A 306 -17.24 24.17 46.17
CA GLY A 306 -16.34 25.24 45.78
C GLY A 306 -16.47 25.79 44.37
N THR A 307 -17.50 26.62 44.18
CA THR A 307 -17.54 27.70 43.19
C THR A 307 -16.20 28.45 43.02
N GLY A 308 -15.72 28.62 41.78
CA GLY A 308 -14.59 29.51 41.49
C GLY A 308 -14.27 29.59 40.00
N LYS A 309 -14.64 30.70 39.36
CA LYS A 309 -14.40 31.05 37.95
C LYS A 309 -13.00 31.74 37.81
N PRO A 310 -12.58 32.21 36.61
CA PRO A 310 -11.51 31.68 35.74
C PRO A 310 -10.21 32.53 35.72
N ALA A 311 -9.15 32.06 35.04
CA ALA A 311 -8.19 32.93 34.30
C ALA A 311 -7.17 32.14 33.46
N LEU A 312 -6.89 32.70 32.27
CA LEU A 312 -5.86 32.45 31.24
C LEU A 312 -6.08 31.29 30.26
#